data_AF-A0A3M1XKI7-F1
#
_entry.id   AF-A0A3M1XKI7-F1
#
_cell.length_a   1.000
_cell.length_b   1.000
_cell.length_c   1.000
_cell.angle_alpha   90.00
_cell.angle_beta   90.00
_cell.angle_gamma   90.00
#
_symmetry.space_group_name_H-M   'P 1'
#
loop_
_entity.id
_entity.type
_entity.pdbx_description
1 polymer ?
#
loop_
_entity_poly.entity_id
_entity_poly.type
_entity_poly.pdbx_seq_one_letter_code
_entity_poly.pdbx_strand_id
1 'polypeptide(L)'
;MALGYVKENATAPNPTESLELVKTAMKYSIGLILTGIVLGLWGLAGMALGGWLFWTTPSRTWWDELGALIIVLGFIFFGGGVSTLIQGLTASTAVAHVAVAPAEARLGETLTLHITLTPRRTLRAGPATLTLNGKEFIKLWSGHITWSHTAQIVHQTLTLAETVDLVANQPQTYTAQLTLPLEAMPTFYRKEVLDCKLAFDWEIAFRLRLPGSPDLKEAVSLHVLPQAAKRPIVVSPSAPSLLTTDSLHLNVSRTTSALGDAVTGEITWFDLADAARPRALRIELGYRTVAGKWFWEKRRWEHVVDQATLSPLPSQRQRFTLRVTPESPLSYDGRLYQITWFLRAVADRPWAPDLRVELPLRILPPFNEAPSMLQQPDAHGARQSPLNPSHA
;
A
#
# COMPACT_ATOMS: atom_id res chain seq x y z
N MET A 1 25.64 0.07 -17.35
CA MET A 1 24.47 0.35 -18.19
C MET A 1 24.33 1.86 -18.26
N ALA A 2 24.73 2.50 -19.36
CA ALA A 2 24.74 3.95 -19.49
C ALA A 2 23.34 4.41 -19.93
N LEU A 3 22.62 5.12 -19.05
CA LEU A 3 21.38 5.81 -19.43
C LEU A 3 21.75 7.02 -20.30
N GLY A 4 21.42 6.96 -21.59
CA GLY A 4 21.48 8.11 -22.48
C GLY A 4 20.36 9.10 -22.14
N TYR A 5 20.73 10.32 -21.74
CA TYR A 5 19.79 11.41 -21.50
C TYR A 5 19.45 12.07 -22.84
N VAL A 6 18.21 11.94 -23.31
CA VAL A 6 17.70 12.68 -24.47
C VAL A 6 16.93 13.89 -23.97
N LYS A 7 17.49 15.09 -24.22
CA LYS A 7 16.86 16.37 -23.89
C LYS A 7 15.85 16.72 -24.99
N GLU A 8 14.58 16.43 -24.76
CA GLU A 8 13.50 16.82 -25.68
C GLU A 8 13.02 18.23 -25.32
N ASN A 9 13.16 19.18 -26.26
CA ASN A 9 12.70 20.55 -26.06
C ASN A 9 11.20 20.64 -26.36
N ALA A 10 10.36 20.71 -25.32
CA ALA A 10 8.93 20.94 -25.48
C ALA A 10 8.63 22.31 -26.10
N THR A 11 7.59 22.39 -26.93
CA THR A 11 7.09 23.62 -27.56
C THR A 11 6.73 24.63 -26.46
N ALA A 12 7.33 25.83 -26.53
CA ALA A 12 7.17 26.84 -25.48
C ALA A 12 5.70 27.32 -25.39
N PRO A 13 5.13 27.45 -24.17
CA PRO A 13 3.79 28.00 -23.97
C PRO A 13 3.73 29.48 -24.40
N ASN A 14 2.51 29.94 -24.73
CA ASN A 14 2.26 31.33 -25.12
C ASN A 14 2.79 32.30 -24.04
N PRO A 15 3.68 33.27 -24.38
CA PRO A 15 4.38 34.09 -23.40
C PRO A 15 3.44 34.87 -22.46
N THR A 16 2.25 35.25 -22.91
CA THR A 16 1.26 35.98 -22.09
C THR A 16 0.65 35.12 -20.98
N GLU A 17 0.33 33.85 -21.24
CA GLU A 17 -0.20 32.94 -20.22
C GLU A 17 0.85 32.61 -19.15
N SER A 18 2.12 32.47 -19.57
CA SER A 18 3.23 32.19 -18.66
C SER A 18 3.44 33.31 -17.63
N LEU A 19 3.24 34.57 -18.03
CA LEU A 19 3.51 35.73 -17.19
C LEU A 19 2.45 35.92 -16.09
N GLU A 20 1.17 35.67 -16.39
CA GLU A 20 0.09 35.73 -15.40
C GLU A 20 0.16 34.57 -14.39
N LEU A 21 0.56 33.37 -14.84
CA LEU A 21 0.86 32.25 -13.94
C LEU A 21 2.00 32.59 -12.97
N VAL A 22 3.08 33.21 -13.46
CA VAL A 22 4.22 33.62 -12.61
C VAL A 22 3.81 34.67 -11.59
N LYS A 23 3.06 35.71 -11.98
CA LYS A 23 2.58 36.76 -11.06
C LYS A 23 1.68 36.18 -9.97
N THR A 24 0.74 35.31 -10.34
CA THR A 24 -0.20 34.70 -9.40
C THR A 24 0.53 33.83 -8.39
N ALA A 25 1.49 33.04 -8.87
CA ALA A 25 2.28 32.17 -8.03
C ALA A 25 3.26 32.93 -7.11
N MET A 26 3.80 34.07 -7.57
CA MET A 26 4.65 34.94 -6.75
C MET A 26 3.84 35.61 -5.63
N LYS A 27 2.67 36.17 -5.95
CA LYS A 27 1.74 36.72 -4.95
C LYS A 27 1.37 35.69 -3.89
N TYR A 28 1.10 34.46 -4.30
CA TYR A 28 0.80 33.36 -3.38
C TYR A 28 1.98 33.05 -2.44
N SER A 29 3.21 32.95 -2.96
CA SER A 29 4.39 32.69 -2.12
C SER A 29 4.69 33.82 -1.12
N ILE A 30 4.54 35.09 -1.55
CA ILE A 30 4.69 36.25 -0.66
C ILE A 30 3.61 36.24 0.42
N GLY A 31 2.37 35.93 0.04
CA GLY A 31 1.26 35.76 0.98
C GLY A 31 1.57 34.72 2.06
N LEU A 32 2.02 33.51 1.67
CA LEU A 32 2.40 32.45 2.62
C LEU A 32 3.53 32.87 3.57
N ILE A 33 4.55 33.57 3.07
CA ILE A 33 5.66 34.07 3.90
C ILE A 33 5.14 35.06 4.94
N LEU A 34 4.34 36.05 4.52
CA LEU A 34 3.79 37.06 5.42
C LEU A 34 2.84 36.44 6.46
N THR A 35 1.94 35.55 6.04
CA THR A 35 1.07 34.81 6.95
C THR A 35 1.89 34.00 7.96
N GLY A 36 2.96 33.34 7.53
CA GLY A 36 3.83 32.59 8.42
C GLY A 36 4.54 33.45 9.45
N ILE A 37 5.05 34.62 9.05
CA ILE A 37 5.66 35.59 9.97
C ILE A 37 4.64 36.09 10.99
N VAL A 38 3.44 36.48 10.56
CA VAL A 38 2.39 36.99 11.45
C VAL A 38 1.96 35.94 12.46
N LEU A 39 1.68 34.70 12.00
CA LEU A 39 1.32 33.59 12.89
C LEU A 39 2.45 33.24 13.86
N GLY A 40 3.71 33.27 13.39
CA GLY A 40 4.89 33.07 14.22
C GLY A 40 5.00 34.10 15.35
N LEU A 41 4.83 35.38 15.02
CA LEU A 41 4.86 36.47 15.99
C LEU A 41 3.69 36.39 16.99
N TRP A 42 2.49 36.05 16.52
CA TRP A 42 1.34 35.81 17.40
C TRP A 42 1.58 34.62 18.35
N GLY A 43 2.16 33.53 17.84
CA GLY A 43 2.53 32.39 18.66
C GLY A 43 3.52 32.76 19.77
N LEU A 44 4.57 33.52 19.43
CA LEU A 44 5.55 34.04 20.39
C LEU A 44 4.93 34.96 21.44
N ALA A 45 4.06 35.89 21.01
CA ALA A 45 3.34 36.77 21.91
C ALA A 45 2.42 36.00 22.86
N GLY A 46 1.71 34.98 22.35
CA GLY A 46 0.89 34.07 23.15
C GLY A 46 1.74 33.33 24.20
N MET A 47 2.85 32.71 23.81
CA MET A 47 3.74 32.02 24.75
C MET A 47 4.30 32.96 25.83
N ALA A 48 4.70 34.17 25.46
CA ALA A 48 5.19 35.17 26.42
C ALA A 48 4.10 35.63 27.40
N LEU A 49 2.89 35.93 26.90
CA LEU A 49 1.76 36.35 27.71
C LEU A 49 1.28 35.22 28.64
N GLY A 50 1.15 34.00 28.10
CA GLY A 50 0.73 32.83 28.87
C GLY A 50 1.76 32.45 29.94
N GLY A 51 3.06 32.52 29.62
CA GLY A 51 4.13 32.32 30.60
C GLY A 51 4.15 33.41 31.68
N TRP A 52 3.89 34.67 31.31
CA TRP A 52 3.77 35.76 32.26
C TRP A 52 2.58 35.57 33.21
N LEU A 53 1.40 35.22 32.67
CA LEU A 53 0.22 34.91 33.47
C LEU A 53 0.51 33.77 34.44
N PHE A 54 1.04 32.66 33.92
CA PHE A 54 1.37 31.47 34.71
C PHE A 54 2.37 31.74 35.85
N TRP A 55 3.30 32.67 35.66
CA TRP A 55 4.31 33.00 36.68
C TRP A 55 3.82 34.02 37.73
N THR A 56 2.91 34.93 37.34
CA THR A 56 2.53 36.08 38.18
C THR A 56 1.27 35.84 39.00
N THR A 57 0.45 34.85 38.65
CA THR A 57 -0.76 34.54 39.41
C THR A 57 -0.47 33.64 40.61
N PRO A 58 -1.00 33.96 41.80
CA PRO A 58 -0.84 33.10 42.96
C PRO A 58 -1.43 31.71 42.68
N SER A 59 -0.64 30.68 42.97
CA SER A 59 -0.97 29.27 42.70
C SER A 59 -2.35 28.90 43.29
N ARG A 60 -3.27 28.43 42.44
CA ARG A 60 -4.69 28.05 42.71
C ARG A 60 -5.76 29.04 42.26
N THR A 61 -5.57 29.71 41.12
CA THR A 61 -6.68 30.40 40.45
C THR A 61 -6.88 29.88 39.04
N TRP A 62 -8.07 30.04 38.48
CA TRP A 62 -8.43 29.68 37.11
C TRP A 62 -7.52 30.31 36.04
N TRP A 63 -6.73 31.33 36.42
CA TRP A 63 -5.71 31.94 35.57
C TRP A 63 -4.56 30.99 35.21
N ASP A 64 -4.24 30.01 36.05
CA ASP A 64 -3.19 29.02 35.77
C ASP A 64 -3.59 28.15 34.56
N GLU A 65 -4.86 27.74 34.50
CA GLU A 65 -5.44 26.97 33.38
C GLU A 65 -5.50 27.82 32.10
N LEU A 66 -5.90 29.09 32.22
CA LEU A 66 -5.97 30.01 31.08
C LEU A 66 -4.56 30.33 30.53
N GLY A 67 -3.58 30.56 31.41
CA GLY A 67 -2.18 30.76 31.04
C GLY A 67 -1.61 29.54 30.30
N ALA A 68 -1.84 28.33 30.81
CA ALA A 68 -1.43 27.08 30.16
C ALA A 68 -2.10 26.90 28.78
N LEU A 69 -3.40 27.19 28.66
CA LEU A 69 -4.10 27.14 27.38
C LEU A 69 -3.51 28.12 26.35
N ILE A 70 -3.21 29.35 26.76
CA ILE A 70 -2.59 30.37 25.90
C ILE A 70 -1.20 29.91 25.44
N ILE A 71 -0.39 29.30 26.31
CA ILE A 71 0.91 28.74 25.94
C ILE A 71 0.74 27.66 24.85
N VAL A 72 -0.19 26.72 25.05
CA VAL A 72 -0.45 25.64 24.08
C VAL A 72 -0.89 26.21 22.73
N LEU A 73 -1.82 27.17 22.72
CA LEU A 73 -2.24 27.86 21.49
C LEU A 73 -1.06 28.60 20.84
N GLY A 74 -0.22 29.25 21.65
CA GLY A 74 1.00 29.93 21.19
C GLY A 74 1.95 29.00 20.44
N PHE A 75 2.19 27.79 20.97
CA PHE A 75 2.97 26.76 20.29
C PHE A 75 2.33 26.30 18.98
N ILE A 76 1.01 26.12 18.94
CA ILE A 76 0.27 25.74 17.72
C ILE A 76 0.44 26.82 16.64
N PHE A 77 0.23 28.09 16.98
CA PHE A 77 0.38 29.21 16.06
C PHE A 77 1.83 29.38 15.57
N PHE A 78 2.80 29.27 16.48
CA PHE A 78 4.21 29.35 16.12
C PHE A 78 4.61 28.22 15.17
N GLY A 79 4.24 26.98 15.47
CA GLY A 79 4.49 25.83 14.60
C GLY A 79 3.84 25.98 13.22
N GLY A 80 2.58 26.44 13.17
CA GLY A 80 1.88 26.76 11.93
C GLY A 80 2.56 27.88 11.13
N GLY A 81 3.04 28.92 11.82
CA GLY A 81 3.75 30.05 11.23
C GLY A 81 5.09 29.64 10.60
N VAL A 82 5.88 28.83 11.30
CA VAL A 82 7.14 28.28 10.78
C VAL A 82 6.89 27.39 9.55
N SER A 83 5.88 26.52 9.60
CA SER A 83 5.54 25.62 8.48
C SER A 83 5.13 26.40 7.22
N THR A 84 4.26 27.39 7.36
CA THR A 84 3.81 28.24 6.24
C THR A 84 4.94 29.10 5.66
N LEU A 85 5.85 29.61 6.51
CA LEU A 85 7.06 30.30 6.07
C LEU A 85 7.97 29.39 5.23
N ILE A 86 8.22 28.16 5.69
CA ILE A 86 9.01 27.14 4.99
C ILE A 86 8.40 26.83 3.60
N GLN A 87 7.07 26.66 3.54
CA GLN A 87 6.34 26.45 2.28
C GLN A 87 6.45 27.64 1.33
N GLY A 88 6.33 28.87 1.85
CA GLY A 88 6.50 30.09 1.06
C GLY A 88 7.90 30.23 0.47
N LEU A 89 8.94 29.96 1.26
CA LEU A 89 10.34 30.00 0.83
C LEU A 89 10.63 28.95 -0.26
N THR A 90 10.16 27.71 -0.09
CA THR A 90 10.32 26.66 -1.10
C THR A 90 9.55 26.97 -2.38
N ALA A 91 8.27 27.35 -2.27
CA ALA A 91 7.45 27.73 -3.41
C ALA A 91 8.00 28.94 -4.18
N SER A 92 8.71 29.86 -3.50
CA SER A 92 9.36 31.00 -4.16
C SER A 92 10.55 30.61 -5.03
N THR A 93 11.09 29.39 -4.84
CA THR A 93 12.33 28.95 -5.47
C THR A 93 12.08 28.11 -6.71
N ALA A 94 11.28 27.06 -6.59
CA ALA A 94 10.93 26.16 -7.69
C ALA A 94 9.65 25.37 -7.37
N VAL A 95 8.99 24.86 -8.41
CA VAL A 95 7.89 23.90 -8.29
C VAL A 95 8.28 22.64 -9.04
N ALA A 96 8.06 21.48 -8.45
CA ALA A 96 8.21 20.21 -9.12
C ALA A 96 6.84 19.59 -9.34
N HIS A 97 6.67 18.92 -10.47
CA HIS A 97 5.51 18.06 -10.74
C HIS A 97 6.03 16.70 -11.17
N VAL A 98 5.53 15.64 -10.53
CA VAL A 98 5.91 14.26 -10.83
C VAL A 98 4.68 13.57 -11.41
N ALA A 99 4.78 13.16 -12.66
CA ALA A 99 3.79 12.28 -13.29
C ALA A 99 4.36 10.85 -13.35
N VAL A 100 3.52 9.87 -13.04
CA VAL A 100 3.88 8.46 -13.01
C VAL A 100 2.94 7.67 -13.92
N ALA A 101 3.53 6.84 -14.77
CA ALA A 101 2.80 5.94 -15.66
C ALA A 101 3.29 4.49 -15.49
N PRO A 102 2.39 3.51 -15.29
CA PRO A 102 0.96 3.70 -15.04
C PRO A 102 0.68 4.24 -13.62
N ALA A 103 -0.48 4.88 -13.42
CA ALA A 103 -0.92 5.36 -12.10
C ALA A 103 -1.36 4.20 -11.18
N GLU A 104 -1.90 3.15 -11.78
CA GLU A 104 -2.19 1.87 -11.15
C GLU A 104 -1.24 0.84 -11.76
N ALA A 105 -0.30 0.36 -10.95
CA ALA A 105 0.80 -0.49 -11.40
C ALA A 105 0.71 -1.86 -10.76
N ARG A 106 1.33 -2.88 -11.36
CA ARG A 106 1.44 -4.21 -10.76
C ARG A 106 2.84 -4.40 -10.17
N LEU A 107 2.97 -5.29 -9.18
CA LEU A 107 4.29 -5.75 -8.74
C LEU A 107 5.12 -6.24 -9.94
N GLY A 108 6.44 -6.08 -9.91
CA GLY A 108 7.31 -6.40 -11.06
C GLY A 108 7.20 -5.48 -12.27
N GLU A 109 6.22 -4.56 -12.32
CA GLU A 109 6.05 -3.62 -13.43
C GLU A 109 7.08 -2.47 -13.34
N THR A 110 7.48 -1.95 -14.49
CA THR A 110 8.36 -0.78 -14.58
C THR A 110 7.53 0.49 -14.73
N LEU A 111 7.66 1.37 -13.75
CA LEU A 111 7.09 2.70 -13.73
C LEU A 111 7.94 3.64 -14.58
N THR A 112 7.31 4.39 -15.47
CA THR A 112 7.92 5.52 -16.16
C THR A 112 7.54 6.80 -15.44
N LEU A 113 8.56 7.56 -15.05
CA LEU A 113 8.39 8.80 -14.29
C LEU A 113 8.80 9.99 -15.14
N HIS A 114 7.95 11.00 -15.18
CA HIS A 114 8.21 12.28 -15.82
C HIS A 114 8.18 13.37 -14.74
N ILE A 115 9.34 13.96 -14.47
CA ILE A 115 9.49 15.03 -13.49
C ILE A 115 9.69 16.33 -14.24
N THR A 116 8.80 17.29 -14.05
CA THR A 116 8.94 18.64 -14.60
C THR A 116 9.23 19.59 -13.46
N LEU A 117 10.40 20.23 -13.52
CA LEU A 117 10.87 21.20 -12.56
C LEU A 117 10.80 22.59 -13.18
N THR A 118 10.00 23.47 -12.61
CA THR A 118 9.86 24.86 -13.05
C THR A 118 10.49 25.79 -12.01
N PRO A 119 11.78 26.11 -12.15
CA PRO A 119 12.45 27.05 -11.26
C PRO A 119 11.92 28.47 -11.45
N ARG A 120 11.84 29.22 -10.36
CA ARG A 120 11.46 30.64 -10.34
C ARG A 120 12.66 31.57 -10.14
N ARG A 121 13.79 31.01 -9.70
CA ARG A 121 15.07 31.71 -9.52
C ARG A 121 16.19 30.92 -10.16
N THR A 122 17.19 31.64 -10.65
CA THR A 122 18.42 31.04 -11.16
C THR A 122 19.32 30.70 -9.99
N LEU A 123 19.65 29.42 -9.83
CA LEU A 123 20.52 28.94 -8.76
C LEU A 123 21.05 27.54 -9.06
N ARG A 124 22.14 27.15 -8.40
CA ARG A 124 22.67 25.79 -8.46
C ARG A 124 22.14 24.96 -7.29
N ALA A 125 21.40 23.91 -7.60
CA ALA A 125 20.77 23.00 -6.64
C ALA A 125 21.39 21.60 -6.72
N GLY A 126 21.00 20.70 -5.80
CA GLY A 126 21.36 19.29 -5.88
C GLY A 126 21.70 18.65 -4.52
N PRO A 127 21.60 17.32 -4.40
CA PRO A 127 21.19 16.39 -5.47
C PRO A 127 19.68 16.39 -5.73
N ALA A 128 19.30 16.00 -6.95
CA ALA A 128 17.95 15.65 -7.35
C ALA A 128 17.78 14.14 -7.24
N THR A 129 16.92 13.70 -6.33
CA THR A 129 16.74 12.28 -5.99
C THR A 129 15.29 11.89 -6.11
N LEU A 130 15.05 10.65 -6.51
CA LEU A 130 13.75 10.04 -6.57
C LEU A 130 13.76 8.76 -5.75
N THR A 131 12.75 8.59 -4.90
CA THR A 131 12.67 7.48 -3.96
C THR A 131 11.36 6.74 -4.12
N LEU A 132 11.41 5.44 -4.36
CA LEU A 132 10.26 4.55 -4.22
C LEU A 132 10.22 3.99 -2.80
N ASN A 133 9.10 4.21 -2.12
CA ASN A 133 8.85 3.76 -0.76
C ASN A 133 7.62 2.85 -0.71
N GLY A 134 7.80 1.66 -0.12
CA GLY A 134 6.71 0.79 0.31
C GLY A 134 6.67 0.80 1.84
N LYS A 135 5.59 1.30 2.43
CA LYS A 135 5.47 1.54 3.87
C LYS A 135 4.34 0.69 4.43
N GLU A 136 4.67 -0.10 5.44
CA GLU A 136 3.66 -0.65 6.34
C GLU A 136 3.24 0.41 7.35
N PHE A 137 1.95 0.48 7.61
CA PHE A 137 1.38 1.35 8.61
C PHE A 137 0.41 0.57 9.49
N ILE A 138 0.51 0.78 10.80
CA ILE A 138 -0.48 0.30 11.77
C ILE A 138 -0.88 1.45 12.68
N LYS A 139 -2.18 1.60 12.89
CA LYS A 139 -2.78 2.47 13.89
C LYS A 139 -3.56 1.61 14.87
N LEU A 140 -3.18 1.63 16.13
CA LEU A 140 -3.84 0.91 17.21
C LEU A 140 -4.47 1.91 18.18
N TRP A 141 -5.72 1.65 18.55
CA TRP A 141 -6.40 2.43 19.58
C TRP A 141 -6.54 1.61 20.85
N SER A 142 -6.26 2.24 22.00
CA SER A 142 -6.38 1.67 23.33
C SER A 142 -6.98 2.68 24.29
N GLY A 143 -8.32 2.76 24.31
CA GLY A 143 -9.09 3.61 25.23
C GLY A 143 -8.90 5.11 24.98
N HIS A 144 -7.82 5.69 25.50
CA HIS A 144 -7.54 7.13 25.35
C HIS A 144 -6.32 7.43 24.50
N ILE A 145 -5.53 6.40 24.15
CA ILE A 145 -4.26 6.58 23.44
C ILE A 145 -4.33 5.90 22.08
N THR A 146 -3.86 6.62 21.07
CA THR A 146 -3.66 6.11 19.73
C THR A 146 -2.17 5.93 19.49
N TRP A 147 -1.75 4.71 19.20
CA TRP A 147 -0.40 4.42 18.76
C TRP A 147 -0.39 4.25 17.25
N SER A 148 0.60 4.86 16.59
CA SER A 148 0.83 4.66 15.16
C SER A 148 2.27 4.27 14.93
N HIS A 149 2.49 3.18 14.21
CA HIS A 149 3.81 2.76 13.77
C HIS A 149 3.85 2.70 12.25
N THR A 150 4.96 3.15 11.70
CA THR A 150 5.26 3.04 10.28
C THR A 150 6.57 2.29 10.14
N ALA A 151 6.61 1.29 9.26
CA ALA A 151 7.82 0.58 8.90
C ALA A 151 8.04 0.72 7.40
N GLN A 152 9.26 1.08 7.03
CA GLN A 152 9.65 1.15 5.64
C GLN A 152 10.17 -0.22 5.22
N ILE A 153 9.48 -0.86 4.28
CA ILE A 153 9.78 -2.22 3.80
C ILE A 153 10.55 -2.15 2.49
N VAL A 154 10.12 -1.27 1.59
CA VAL A 154 10.81 -0.99 0.33
C VAL A 154 11.36 0.43 0.38
N HIS A 155 12.64 0.58 0.02
CA HIS A 155 13.30 1.86 -0.15
C HIS A 155 14.30 1.74 -1.31
N GLN A 156 13.95 2.32 -2.45
CA GLN A 156 14.85 2.40 -3.59
C GLN A 156 15.06 3.86 -3.94
N THR A 157 16.32 4.29 -3.99
CA THR A 157 16.67 5.68 -4.28
C THR A 157 17.46 5.73 -5.59
N LEU A 158 17.02 6.60 -6.49
CA LEU A 158 17.67 6.92 -7.76
C LEU A 158 18.10 8.39 -7.73
N THR A 159 19.40 8.65 -7.91
CA THR A 159 19.89 10.01 -8.11
C THR A 159 19.74 10.37 -9.59
N LEU A 160 18.90 11.37 -9.88
CA LEU A 160 18.68 11.86 -11.23
C LEU A 160 19.81 12.79 -11.68
N ALA A 161 20.31 13.63 -10.76
CA ALA A 161 21.43 14.53 -10.98
C ALA A 161 22.09 14.91 -9.65
N GLU A 162 23.42 14.92 -9.60
CA GLU A 162 24.18 15.36 -8.41
C GLU A 162 24.07 16.87 -8.20
N THR A 163 24.13 17.62 -9.29
CA THR A 163 23.93 19.07 -9.31
C THR A 163 23.07 19.47 -10.48
N VAL A 164 22.19 20.44 -10.27
CA VAL A 164 21.28 20.98 -11.27
C VAL A 164 21.42 22.49 -11.30
N ASP A 165 21.75 23.04 -12.47
CA ASP A 165 21.72 24.48 -12.69
C ASP A 165 20.30 24.87 -13.11
N LEU A 166 19.56 25.47 -12.19
CA LEU A 166 18.22 25.97 -12.41
C LEU A 166 18.30 27.35 -13.05
N VAL A 167 17.56 27.56 -14.13
CA VAL A 167 17.44 28.85 -14.82
C VAL A 167 16.02 29.35 -14.66
N ALA A 168 15.83 30.54 -14.08
CA ALA A 168 14.51 31.09 -13.78
C ALA A 168 13.54 31.02 -14.98
N ASN A 169 12.33 30.50 -14.75
CA ASN A 169 11.25 30.34 -15.71
C ASN A 169 11.55 29.42 -16.91
N GLN A 170 12.62 28.62 -16.84
CA GLN A 170 12.93 27.59 -17.82
C GLN A 170 12.61 26.21 -17.24
N PRO A 171 11.50 25.58 -17.61
CA PRO A 171 11.19 24.22 -17.18
C PRO A 171 12.29 23.24 -17.59
N GLN A 172 12.61 22.32 -16.68
CA GLN A 172 13.53 21.22 -16.91
C GLN A 172 12.80 19.91 -16.68
N THR A 173 12.93 18.98 -17.61
CA THR A 173 12.28 17.69 -17.53
C THR A 173 13.31 16.59 -17.29
N TYR A 174 12.95 15.66 -16.41
CA TYR A 174 13.71 14.46 -16.13
C TYR A 174 12.82 13.25 -16.37
N THR A 175 13.37 12.22 -17.01
CA THR A 175 12.72 10.93 -17.16
C THR A 175 13.49 9.89 -16.36
N ALA A 176 12.75 9.00 -15.72
CA ALA A 176 13.32 7.89 -14.97
C ALA A 176 12.45 6.66 -15.12
N GLN A 177 13.06 5.50 -14.86
CA GLN A 177 12.36 4.24 -14.77
C GLN A 177 12.68 3.60 -13.42
N LEU A 178 11.65 3.05 -12.77
CA LEU A 178 11.78 2.28 -11.54
C LEU A 178 10.94 1.03 -11.66
N THR A 179 11.47 -0.10 -11.20
CA THR A 179 10.74 -1.38 -11.23
C THR A 179 10.23 -1.70 -9.83
N LEU A 180 8.92 -1.94 -9.71
CA LEU A 180 8.31 -2.39 -8.46
C LEU A 180 8.85 -3.79 -8.11
N PRO A 181 9.35 -4.04 -6.89
CA PRO A 181 9.77 -5.37 -6.48
C PRO A 181 8.62 -6.38 -6.60
N LEU A 182 8.92 -7.57 -7.13
CA LEU A 182 7.90 -8.61 -7.36
C LEU A 182 7.44 -9.25 -6.04
N GLU A 183 8.35 -9.33 -5.08
CA GLU A 183 8.18 -9.97 -3.78
C GLU A 183 7.53 -9.06 -2.72
N ALA A 184 7.28 -7.79 -3.03
CA ALA A 184 6.68 -6.84 -2.11
C ALA A 184 5.16 -7.03 -1.96
N MET A 185 4.58 -6.41 -0.93
CA MET A 185 3.14 -6.38 -0.73
C MET A 185 2.47 -5.43 -1.73
N PRO A 186 1.34 -5.79 -2.36
CA PRO A 186 0.52 -4.83 -3.09
C PRO A 186 -0.06 -3.78 -2.12
N THR A 187 -0.69 -2.73 -2.65
CA THR A 187 -1.44 -1.79 -1.81
C THR A 187 -2.52 -2.56 -1.04
N PHE A 188 -2.55 -2.35 0.27
CA PHE A 188 -3.47 -3.03 1.17
C PHE A 188 -4.01 -2.01 2.16
N TYR A 189 -5.31 -2.04 2.40
CA TYR A 189 -5.93 -1.23 3.43
C TYR A 189 -6.99 -2.03 4.16
N ARG A 190 -6.96 -1.97 5.48
CA ARG A 190 -7.98 -2.58 6.31
C ARG A 190 -8.26 -1.80 7.57
N LYS A 191 -9.55 -1.63 7.85
CA LYS A 191 -10.04 -1.13 9.13
C LYS A 191 -10.61 -2.30 9.92
N GLU A 192 -10.00 -2.58 11.05
CA GLU A 192 -10.46 -3.57 12.02
C GLU A 192 -11.32 -2.90 13.11
N VAL A 193 -11.93 -3.70 13.98
CA VAL A 193 -12.75 -3.23 15.11
C VAL A 193 -11.92 -2.31 16.03
N LEU A 194 -12.59 -1.38 16.72
CA LEU A 194 -11.97 -0.39 17.60
C LEU A 194 -11.00 0.56 16.87
N ASP A 195 -11.37 1.00 15.66
CA ASP A 195 -10.60 1.94 14.83
C ASP A 195 -9.14 1.55 14.57
N CYS A 196 -8.82 0.26 14.68
CA CYS A 196 -7.52 -0.24 14.30
C CYS A 196 -7.40 -0.18 12.77
N LYS A 197 -6.30 0.38 12.27
CA LYS A 197 -6.04 0.48 10.83
C LYS A 197 -4.74 -0.23 10.50
N LEU A 198 -4.76 -1.03 9.45
CA LEU A 198 -3.58 -1.65 8.86
C LEU A 198 -3.52 -1.23 7.41
N ALA A 199 -2.34 -0.81 6.95
CA ALA A 199 -2.15 -0.45 5.57
C ALA A 199 -0.75 -0.84 5.07
N PHE A 200 -0.65 -1.04 3.77
CA PHE A 200 0.60 -1.04 3.02
C PHE A 200 0.45 -0.01 1.90
N ASP A 201 1.19 1.09 2.00
CA ASP A 201 1.08 2.23 1.09
C ASP A 201 2.36 2.35 0.24
N TRP A 202 2.17 2.71 -1.02
CA TRP A 202 3.25 2.98 -1.96
C TRP A 202 3.32 4.46 -2.29
N GLU A 203 4.55 4.99 -2.33
CA GLU A 203 4.81 6.39 -2.60
C GLU A 203 6.08 6.54 -3.44
N ILE A 204 6.04 7.38 -4.46
CA ILE A 204 7.23 7.94 -5.09
C ILE A 204 7.45 9.34 -4.52
N ALA A 205 8.64 9.60 -3.99
CA ALA A 205 9.04 10.90 -3.50
C ALA A 205 10.21 11.46 -4.33
N PHE A 206 9.99 12.60 -4.98
CA PHE A 206 11.04 13.43 -5.55
C PHE A 206 11.54 14.41 -4.49
N ARG A 207 12.87 14.59 -4.41
CA ARG A 207 13.51 15.55 -3.53
C ARG A 207 14.64 16.26 -4.26
N LEU A 208 14.62 17.58 -4.26
CA LEU A 208 15.69 18.44 -4.74
C LEU A 208 16.20 19.29 -3.59
N ARG A 209 17.48 19.15 -3.26
CA ARG A 209 18.11 19.94 -2.22
C ARG A 209 18.43 21.35 -2.73
N LEU A 210 17.96 22.36 -2.00
CA LEU A 210 18.11 23.77 -2.34
C LEU A 210 19.11 24.44 -1.38
N PRO A 211 20.09 25.23 -1.87
CA PRO A 211 21.03 25.92 -1.00
C PRO A 211 20.34 27.04 -0.22
N GLY A 212 20.50 27.06 1.11
CA GLY A 212 19.95 28.10 1.97
C GLY A 212 18.41 28.12 2.05
N SER A 213 17.74 27.06 1.59
CA SER A 213 16.29 26.91 1.64
C SER A 213 15.92 25.48 2.04
N PRO A 214 14.70 25.24 2.55
CA PRO A 214 14.20 23.89 2.73
C PRO A 214 14.20 23.13 1.40
N ASP A 215 14.38 21.81 1.45
CA ASP A 215 14.38 21.00 0.23
C ASP A 215 13.01 21.02 -0.44
N LEU A 216 13.01 21.11 -1.76
CA LEU A 216 11.80 20.91 -2.56
C LEU A 216 11.46 19.41 -2.55
N LYS A 217 10.23 19.08 -2.17
CA LYS A 217 9.72 17.72 -2.09
C LYS A 217 8.38 17.63 -2.81
N GLU A 218 8.20 16.57 -3.59
CA GLU A 218 6.94 16.22 -4.23
C GLU A 218 6.73 14.72 -4.04
N ALA A 219 5.54 14.30 -3.63
CA ALA A 219 5.24 12.90 -3.39
C ALA A 219 3.95 12.48 -4.09
N VAL A 220 3.97 11.32 -4.73
CA VAL A 220 2.85 10.74 -5.47
C VAL A 220 2.54 9.38 -4.89
N SER A 221 1.31 9.18 -4.41
CA SER A 221 0.83 7.88 -3.98
C SER A 221 0.57 6.97 -5.17
N LEU A 222 0.89 5.68 -5.02
CA LEU A 222 0.66 4.66 -6.04
C LEU A 222 -0.34 3.62 -5.55
N HIS A 223 -1.23 3.20 -6.44
CA HIS A 223 -2.03 2.00 -6.23
C HIS A 223 -1.31 0.82 -6.89
N VAL A 224 -0.82 -0.11 -6.08
CA VAL A 224 -0.06 -1.27 -6.55
C VAL A 224 -0.92 -2.51 -6.44
N LEU A 225 -1.20 -3.14 -7.56
CA LEU A 225 -1.93 -4.39 -7.67
C LEU A 225 -1.00 -5.60 -7.60
N PRO A 226 -1.52 -6.76 -7.15
CA PRO A 226 -0.77 -8.01 -7.24
C PRO A 226 -0.44 -8.33 -8.71
N GLN A 227 0.83 -8.68 -9.00
CA GLN A 227 1.18 -9.18 -10.33
C GLN A 227 0.69 -10.59 -10.47
N ALA A 228 0.07 -10.90 -11.60
CA ALA A 228 -0.31 -12.25 -11.85
C ALA A 228 0.96 -13.12 -11.98
N ALA A 229 1.22 -14.01 -11.02
CA ALA A 229 2.41 -14.85 -11.02
C ALA A 229 2.39 -15.70 -12.30
N LYS A 230 3.54 -15.85 -12.95
CA LYS A 230 3.66 -16.89 -13.97
C LYS A 230 3.49 -18.21 -13.25
N ARG A 231 2.52 -19.04 -13.66
CA ARG A 231 2.26 -20.34 -13.02
C ARG A 231 3.60 -21.07 -12.93
N PRO A 232 4.12 -21.39 -11.73
CA PRO A 232 5.32 -22.17 -11.63
C PRO A 232 5.04 -23.45 -12.41
N ILE A 233 5.85 -23.71 -13.44
CA ILE A 233 5.80 -24.95 -14.19
C ILE A 233 6.03 -26.04 -13.14
N VAL A 234 4.97 -26.80 -12.90
CA VAL A 234 4.77 -27.73 -11.78
C VAL A 234 6.07 -28.44 -11.40
N VAL A 235 6.62 -28.11 -10.24
CA VAL A 235 7.60 -28.97 -9.56
C VAL A 235 6.81 -29.84 -8.59
N SER A 236 6.42 -31.02 -9.06
CA SER A 236 5.82 -32.14 -8.31
C SER A 236 4.50 -31.87 -7.57
N PRO A 237 3.58 -32.85 -7.52
CA PRO A 237 2.47 -32.80 -6.58
C PRO A 237 3.05 -32.71 -5.17
N SER A 238 2.87 -31.57 -4.51
CA SER A 238 3.09 -31.46 -3.07
C SER A 238 2.27 -32.57 -2.41
N ALA A 239 2.95 -33.48 -1.69
CA ALA A 239 2.28 -34.58 -1.02
C ALA A 239 1.08 -34.06 -0.22
N PRO A 240 -0.06 -34.77 -0.24
CA PRO A 240 -1.25 -34.35 0.49
C PRO A 240 -0.87 -34.02 1.93
N SER A 241 -1.18 -32.79 2.34
CA SER A 241 -0.91 -32.36 3.70
C SER A 241 -2.03 -32.92 4.57
N LEU A 242 -1.74 -34.04 5.25
CA LEU A 242 -2.65 -34.67 6.17
C LEU A 242 -2.43 -34.05 7.57
N LEU A 243 -3.48 -33.40 8.10
CA LEU A 243 -3.51 -33.05 9.52
C LEU A 243 -4.61 -33.88 10.18
N THR A 244 -4.23 -34.59 11.23
CA THR A 244 -5.11 -35.53 11.93
C THR A 244 -5.20 -35.18 13.41
N THR A 245 -6.43 -35.14 13.89
CA THR A 245 -6.72 -35.56 15.27
C THR A 245 -7.25 -36.99 15.20
N ASP A 246 -7.31 -37.69 16.32
CA ASP A 246 -7.77 -39.10 16.37
C ASP A 246 -9.17 -39.32 15.75
N SER A 247 -9.96 -38.26 15.57
CA SER A 247 -11.38 -38.33 15.15
C SER A 247 -11.73 -37.45 13.96
N LEU A 248 -10.88 -36.49 13.57
CA LEU A 248 -11.16 -35.59 12.45
C LEU A 248 -9.93 -35.43 11.58
N HIS A 249 -10.07 -35.79 10.32
CA HIS A 249 -9.02 -35.73 9.31
C HIS A 249 -9.43 -34.75 8.24
N LEU A 250 -8.54 -33.79 7.96
CA LEU A 250 -8.66 -32.82 6.89
C LEU A 250 -7.54 -33.05 5.89
N ASN A 251 -7.89 -33.28 4.63
CA ASN A 251 -6.96 -33.46 3.53
C ASN A 251 -7.25 -32.42 2.45
N VAL A 252 -6.21 -31.74 1.96
CA VAL A 252 -6.34 -30.76 0.87
C VAL A 252 -5.48 -31.16 -0.31
N SER A 253 -5.93 -30.81 -1.50
CA SER A 253 -5.16 -31.02 -2.73
C SER A 253 -3.86 -30.19 -2.75
N ARG A 254 -3.89 -28.98 -2.16
CA ARG A 254 -2.77 -28.03 -2.12
C ARG A 254 -2.86 -27.10 -0.90
N THR A 255 -1.71 -26.74 -0.34
CA THR A 255 -1.58 -25.73 0.74
C THR A 255 -1.27 -24.33 0.22
N THR A 256 -0.98 -24.20 -1.07
CA THR A 256 -0.76 -22.92 -1.74
C THR A 256 -1.83 -22.72 -2.81
N SER A 257 -2.49 -21.56 -2.84
CA SER A 257 -3.53 -21.22 -3.81
C SER A 257 -3.33 -19.80 -4.33
N ALA A 258 -3.76 -19.54 -5.56
CA ALA A 258 -3.83 -18.18 -6.07
C ALA A 258 -5.06 -17.44 -5.51
N LEU A 259 -5.02 -16.12 -5.54
CA LEU A 259 -6.18 -15.28 -5.33
C LEU A 259 -7.23 -15.54 -6.44
N GLY A 260 -8.50 -15.74 -6.06
CA GLY A 260 -9.57 -16.12 -6.99
C GLY A 260 -9.75 -17.63 -7.21
N ASP A 261 -8.76 -18.45 -6.84
CA ASP A 261 -8.81 -19.89 -7.02
C ASP A 261 -9.76 -20.58 -6.01
N ALA A 262 -10.21 -21.77 -6.38
CA ALA A 262 -10.87 -22.69 -5.46
C ALA A 262 -9.87 -23.55 -4.68
N VAL A 263 -10.12 -23.69 -3.38
CA VAL A 263 -9.48 -24.66 -2.48
C VAL A 263 -10.40 -25.88 -2.37
N THR A 264 -9.88 -27.04 -2.76
CA THR A 264 -10.61 -28.30 -2.74
C THR A 264 -9.91 -29.34 -1.86
N GLY A 265 -10.71 -30.19 -1.24
CA GLY A 265 -10.19 -31.24 -0.37
C GLY A 265 -11.26 -32.22 0.06
N GLU A 266 -10.88 -33.06 1.01
CA GLU A 266 -11.70 -34.09 1.62
C GLU A 266 -11.63 -33.98 3.15
N ILE A 267 -12.76 -34.20 3.81
CA ILE A 267 -12.87 -34.30 5.26
C ILE A 267 -13.36 -35.71 5.61
N THR A 268 -12.81 -36.29 6.66
CA THR A 268 -13.28 -37.56 7.22
C THR A 268 -13.42 -37.43 8.73
N TRP A 269 -14.58 -37.80 9.24
CA TRP A 269 -14.83 -37.93 10.67
C TRP A 269 -14.75 -39.41 11.05
N PHE A 270 -13.90 -39.76 12.00
CA PHE A 270 -13.79 -41.10 12.56
C PHE A 270 -14.52 -41.16 13.90
N ASP A 271 -15.25 -42.25 14.08
CA ASP A 271 -16.27 -42.41 15.08
C ASP A 271 -15.72 -42.37 16.52
N LEU A 272 -16.30 -41.51 17.35
CA LEU A 272 -16.32 -41.67 18.80
C LEU A 272 -17.75 -42.05 19.16
N ALA A 273 -17.91 -43.09 19.98
CA ALA A 273 -19.14 -43.62 20.56
C ALA A 273 -20.39 -42.72 20.39
N ASP A 274 -21.51 -43.29 19.91
CA ASP A 274 -22.78 -42.62 19.52
C ASP A 274 -23.17 -41.33 20.27
N ALA A 275 -22.92 -41.25 21.59
CA ALA A 275 -23.18 -40.07 22.41
C ALA A 275 -22.36 -38.81 22.03
N ALA A 276 -21.27 -38.96 21.27
CA ALA A 276 -20.37 -37.89 20.85
C ALA A 276 -20.49 -37.52 19.36
N ARG A 277 -21.51 -38.02 18.65
CA ARG A 277 -21.69 -37.74 17.22
C ARG A 277 -21.86 -36.24 17.00
N PRO A 278 -21.04 -35.62 16.11
CA PRO A 278 -21.18 -34.20 15.82
C PRO A 278 -22.54 -33.90 15.20
N ARG A 279 -23.06 -32.70 15.45
CA ARG A 279 -24.31 -32.20 14.86
C ARG A 279 -24.09 -31.70 13.43
N ALA A 280 -22.94 -31.10 13.18
CA ALA A 280 -22.53 -30.59 11.89
C ALA A 280 -21.00 -30.66 11.74
N LEU A 281 -20.55 -30.83 10.51
CA LEU A 281 -19.16 -30.57 10.12
C LEU A 281 -19.12 -29.26 9.35
N ARG A 282 -18.32 -28.30 9.82
CA ARG A 282 -18.09 -27.02 9.14
C ARG A 282 -16.67 -26.95 8.64
N ILE A 283 -16.49 -26.41 7.45
CA ILE A 283 -15.19 -26.15 6.84
C ILE A 283 -15.13 -24.68 6.53
N GLU A 284 -14.11 -24.02 7.04
CA GLU A 284 -13.94 -22.57 6.97
C GLU A 284 -12.62 -22.26 6.31
N LEU A 285 -12.68 -21.42 5.28
CA LEU A 285 -11.51 -20.81 4.66
C LEU A 285 -11.45 -19.37 5.16
N GLY A 286 -10.31 -18.99 5.73
CA GLY A 286 -10.15 -17.66 6.29
C GLY A 286 -8.70 -17.25 6.43
N TYR A 287 -8.51 -16.07 6.99
CA TYR A 287 -7.19 -15.57 7.33
C TYR A 287 -7.20 -14.83 8.65
N ARG A 288 -5.99 -14.64 9.17
CA ARG A 288 -5.74 -13.93 10.41
C ARG A 288 -4.75 -12.84 10.18
N THR A 289 -5.06 -11.69 10.74
CA THR A 289 -4.13 -10.58 10.85
C THR A 289 -3.59 -10.59 12.26
N VAL A 290 -2.28 -10.80 12.40
CA VAL A 290 -1.58 -10.67 13.68
C VAL A 290 -0.74 -9.40 13.60
N ALA A 291 -1.00 -8.44 14.47
CA ALA A 291 -0.34 -7.14 14.41
C ALA A 291 0.10 -6.66 15.78
N GLY A 292 1.15 -5.85 15.81
CA GLY A 292 1.78 -5.37 17.05
C GLY A 292 3.21 -5.87 17.15
N LYS A 293 4.13 -4.98 17.52
CA LYS A 293 5.56 -5.27 17.58
C LYS A 293 5.91 -6.08 18.83
N TRP A 294 5.25 -5.75 19.94
CA TRP A 294 5.51 -6.35 21.24
C TRP A 294 4.41 -7.33 21.63
N PHE A 295 4.74 -8.31 22.48
CA PHE A 295 3.78 -9.37 22.83
C PHE A 295 2.50 -8.85 23.50
N TRP A 296 2.56 -7.74 24.25
CA TRP A 296 1.40 -7.10 24.86
C TRP A 296 0.58 -6.26 23.87
N GLU A 297 1.14 -5.93 22.70
CA GLU A 297 0.45 -5.24 21.61
C GLU A 297 -0.14 -6.22 20.60
N LYS A 298 0.23 -7.51 20.66
CA LYS A 298 -0.20 -8.52 19.70
C LYS A 298 -1.72 -8.65 19.72
N ARG A 299 -2.36 -8.06 18.72
CA ARG A 299 -3.77 -8.23 18.42
C ARG A 299 -3.90 -9.23 17.29
N ARG A 300 -4.94 -10.06 17.39
CA ARG A 300 -5.27 -11.07 16.40
C ARG A 300 -6.71 -10.86 15.98
N TRP A 301 -6.90 -10.65 14.69
CA TRP A 301 -8.22 -10.63 14.07
C TRP A 301 -8.34 -11.83 13.14
N GLU A 302 -9.51 -12.45 13.14
CA GLU A 302 -9.79 -13.63 12.34
C GLU A 302 -10.98 -13.35 11.43
N HIS A 303 -10.85 -13.77 10.18
CA HIS A 303 -11.78 -13.44 9.11
C HIS A 303 -12.07 -14.69 8.30
N VAL A 304 -13.31 -15.15 8.35
CA VAL A 304 -13.80 -16.25 7.51
C VAL A 304 -14.25 -15.64 6.18
N VAL A 305 -13.65 -16.11 5.10
CA VAL A 305 -13.87 -15.64 3.73
C VAL A 305 -14.94 -16.50 3.04
N ASP A 306 -14.90 -17.81 3.28
CA ASP A 306 -15.86 -18.76 2.73
C ASP A 306 -16.06 -19.94 3.69
N GLN A 307 -17.21 -20.59 3.62
CA GLN A 307 -17.53 -21.73 4.47
C GLN A 307 -18.48 -22.73 3.81
N ALA A 308 -18.34 -24.01 4.19
CA ALA A 308 -19.24 -25.09 3.82
C ALA A 308 -19.69 -25.85 5.06
N THR A 309 -20.95 -26.27 5.07
CA THR A 309 -21.51 -27.14 6.11
C THR A 309 -21.86 -28.48 5.50
N LEU A 310 -21.42 -29.55 6.15
CA LEU A 310 -21.55 -30.92 5.71
C LEU A 310 -22.21 -31.77 6.81
N SER A 311 -22.96 -32.78 6.40
CA SER A 311 -23.57 -33.72 7.33
C SER A 311 -22.51 -34.67 7.91
N PRO A 312 -22.47 -34.94 9.22
CA PRO A 312 -21.49 -35.83 9.82
C PRO A 312 -21.82 -37.30 9.52
N LEU A 313 -21.18 -37.85 8.49
CA LEU A 313 -21.26 -39.25 8.09
C LEU A 313 -19.99 -39.98 8.56
N PRO A 314 -20.08 -40.86 9.58
CA PRO A 314 -18.92 -41.54 10.16
C PRO A 314 -18.14 -42.34 9.12
N SER A 315 -16.82 -42.25 9.17
CA SER A 315 -15.86 -42.94 8.30
C SER A 315 -16.04 -42.69 6.79
N GLN A 316 -16.91 -41.77 6.40
CA GLN A 316 -17.13 -41.42 5.00
C GLN A 316 -16.32 -40.17 4.63
N ARG A 317 -15.59 -40.27 3.51
CA ARG A 317 -14.91 -39.12 2.93
C ARG A 317 -15.92 -38.20 2.25
N GLN A 318 -15.90 -36.93 2.61
CA GLN A 318 -16.76 -35.91 2.00
C GLN A 318 -15.92 -34.84 1.35
N ARG A 319 -16.27 -34.47 0.13
CA ARG A 319 -15.57 -33.43 -0.63
C ARG A 319 -16.12 -32.06 -0.33
N PHE A 320 -15.24 -31.07 -0.38
CA PHE A 320 -15.62 -29.67 -0.28
C PHE A 320 -14.90 -28.82 -1.32
N THR A 321 -15.44 -27.63 -1.56
CA THR A 321 -14.86 -26.61 -2.43
C THR A 321 -15.17 -25.26 -1.83
N LEU A 322 -14.14 -24.48 -1.54
CA LEU A 322 -14.24 -23.11 -1.02
C LEU A 322 -13.47 -22.17 -1.95
N ARG A 323 -13.86 -20.91 -2.07
CA ARG A 323 -13.25 -19.94 -2.97
C ARG A 323 -12.51 -18.85 -2.21
N VAL A 324 -11.28 -18.56 -2.65
CA VAL A 324 -10.54 -17.37 -2.22
C VAL A 324 -11.09 -16.18 -3.00
N THR A 325 -11.77 -15.23 -2.35
CA THR A 325 -12.35 -14.10 -3.08
C THR A 325 -11.25 -13.17 -3.64
N PRO A 326 -11.46 -12.55 -4.82
CA PRO A 326 -10.49 -11.61 -5.41
C PRO A 326 -10.18 -10.39 -4.54
N GLU A 327 -11.07 -10.02 -3.62
CA GLU A 327 -10.89 -8.90 -2.68
C GLU A 327 -10.10 -9.28 -1.42
N SER A 328 -9.81 -10.58 -1.24
CA SER A 328 -9.08 -11.04 -0.07
C SER A 328 -7.59 -10.68 -0.14
N PRO A 329 -6.92 -10.48 1.01
CA PRO A 329 -5.49 -10.15 1.01
C PRO A 329 -4.61 -11.35 0.65
N LEU A 330 -3.42 -11.06 0.16
CA LEU A 330 -2.38 -12.08 0.01
C LEU A 330 -1.84 -12.53 1.37
N SER A 331 -1.23 -13.72 1.40
CA SER A 331 -0.39 -14.09 2.54
C SER A 331 0.78 -13.12 2.65
N TYR A 332 1.00 -12.61 3.86
CA TYR A 332 2.00 -11.57 4.10
C TYR A 332 2.75 -11.79 5.41
N ASP A 333 4.06 -11.67 5.39
CA ASP A 333 4.92 -11.75 6.57
C ASP A 333 5.67 -10.42 6.74
N GLY A 334 4.93 -9.41 7.21
CA GLY A 334 5.42 -8.06 7.37
C GLY A 334 6.13 -7.80 8.70
N ARG A 335 6.65 -6.59 8.84
CA ARG A 335 7.38 -6.17 10.05
C ARG A 335 6.45 -5.77 11.19
N LEU A 336 5.32 -5.12 10.87
CA LEU A 336 4.34 -4.62 11.84
C LEU A 336 3.12 -5.55 11.98
N TYR A 337 2.79 -6.29 10.92
CA TYR A 337 1.71 -7.26 10.91
C TYR A 337 1.95 -8.40 9.93
N GLN A 338 1.31 -9.53 10.19
CA GLN A 338 1.32 -10.73 9.38
C GLN A 338 -0.10 -11.10 8.99
N ILE A 339 -0.28 -11.62 7.77
CA ILE A 339 -1.53 -12.15 7.24
C ILE A 339 -1.33 -13.64 6.96
N THR A 340 -1.88 -14.48 7.84
CA THR A 340 -1.75 -15.93 7.76
C THR A 340 -3.10 -16.54 7.40
N TRP A 341 -3.14 -17.30 6.31
CA TRP A 341 -4.34 -18.00 5.88
C TRP A 341 -4.48 -19.35 6.55
N PHE A 342 -5.72 -19.77 6.75
CA PHE A 342 -6.06 -21.06 7.34
C PHE A 342 -7.24 -21.70 6.62
N LEU A 343 -7.21 -23.03 6.60
CA LEU A 343 -8.37 -23.86 6.37
C LEU A 343 -8.67 -24.62 7.66
N ARG A 344 -9.87 -24.46 8.19
CA ARG A 344 -10.27 -25.05 9.46
C ARG A 344 -11.47 -25.96 9.28
N ALA A 345 -11.36 -27.18 9.76
CA ALA A 345 -12.48 -28.10 9.96
C ALA A 345 -12.94 -28.03 11.42
N VAL A 346 -14.24 -27.89 11.63
CA VAL A 346 -14.88 -27.82 12.94
C VAL A 346 -15.99 -28.87 13.01
N ALA A 347 -15.89 -29.78 13.98
CA ALA A 347 -16.95 -30.71 14.31
C ALA A 347 -17.70 -30.17 15.56
N ASP A 348 -18.95 -29.74 15.35
CA ASP A 348 -19.84 -29.26 16.41
C ASP A 348 -20.31 -30.45 17.24
N ARG A 349 -19.85 -30.56 18.49
CA ARG A 349 -20.13 -31.70 19.36
C ARG A 349 -21.18 -31.35 20.40
N PRO A 350 -22.18 -32.23 20.62
CA PRO A 350 -23.13 -32.04 21.71
C PRO A 350 -22.40 -32.16 23.05
N TRP A 351 -22.59 -31.17 23.93
CA TRP A 351 -22.11 -31.18 25.32
C TRP A 351 -20.59 -31.33 25.50
N ALA A 352 -19.81 -31.06 24.45
CA ALA A 352 -18.35 -31.05 24.50
C ALA A 352 -17.83 -29.86 23.67
N PRO A 353 -16.61 -29.36 23.93
CA PRO A 353 -15.99 -28.36 23.06
C PRO A 353 -15.89 -28.88 21.62
N ASP A 354 -16.02 -28.01 20.62
CA ASP A 354 -15.87 -28.42 19.22
C ASP A 354 -14.49 -29.06 18.98
N LEU A 355 -14.45 -30.13 18.19
CA LEU A 355 -13.18 -30.62 17.69
C LEU A 355 -12.75 -29.77 16.50
N ARG A 356 -11.49 -29.32 16.50
CA ARG A 356 -10.97 -28.39 15.50
C ARG A 356 -9.65 -28.90 14.94
N VAL A 357 -9.56 -28.94 13.62
CA VAL A 357 -8.31 -29.19 12.89
C VAL A 357 -8.08 -28.03 11.95
N GLU A 358 -6.86 -27.53 11.93
CA GLU A 358 -6.52 -26.35 11.14
C GLU A 358 -5.23 -26.59 10.35
N LEU A 359 -5.28 -26.21 9.08
CA LEU A 359 -4.16 -26.29 8.16
C LEU A 359 -3.79 -24.89 7.70
N PRO A 360 -2.52 -24.46 7.84
CA PRO A 360 -2.08 -23.19 7.29
C PRO A 360 -2.09 -23.26 5.76
N LEU A 361 -2.56 -22.17 5.15
CA LEU A 361 -2.53 -21.97 3.71
C LEU A 361 -1.64 -20.78 3.35
N ARG A 362 -1.16 -20.78 2.10
CA ARG A 362 -0.48 -19.63 1.51
C ARG A 362 -1.26 -19.14 0.29
N ILE A 363 -1.72 -17.90 0.33
CA ILE A 363 -2.38 -17.25 -0.81
C ILE A 363 -1.39 -16.37 -1.54
N LEU A 364 -1.24 -16.63 -2.83
CA LEU A 364 -0.36 -15.92 -3.74
C LEU A 364 -1.17 -15.07 -4.72
N PRO A 365 -0.52 -14.10 -5.40
CA PRO A 365 -1.14 -13.39 -6.52
C PRO A 365 -1.78 -14.34 -7.56
N PRO A 366 -2.80 -13.89 -8.32
CA PRO A 366 -3.45 -14.72 -9.34
C PRO A 366 -2.42 -15.25 -10.35
N PHE A 367 -2.63 -16.39 -10.99
CA PHE A 367 -1.72 -16.80 -12.06
C PHE A 367 -2.16 -16.18 -13.39
N ASN A 368 -1.22 -15.61 -14.15
CA ASN A 368 -1.55 -15.21 -15.52
C ASN A 368 -1.56 -16.50 -16.33
N GLU A 369 -2.73 -17.07 -16.59
CA GLU A 369 -2.85 -18.00 -17.69
C GLU A 369 -2.58 -17.16 -18.93
N ALA A 370 -1.36 -17.26 -19.47
CA ALA A 370 -1.05 -16.67 -20.76
C ALA A 370 -2.21 -17.06 -21.69
N PRO A 371 -2.90 -16.10 -22.31
CA PRO A 371 -4.05 -16.40 -23.14
C PRO A 371 -3.60 -17.50 -24.09
N SER A 372 -4.21 -18.68 -23.97
CA SER A 372 -3.82 -19.86 -24.72
C SER A 372 -3.77 -19.49 -26.19
N MET A 373 -2.58 -19.21 -26.73
CA MET A 373 -2.34 -18.91 -28.14
C MET A 373 -2.52 -20.16 -29.02
N LEU A 374 -3.31 -21.13 -28.55
CA LEU A 374 -3.69 -22.35 -29.25
C LEU A 374 -5.18 -22.30 -29.56
N GLN A 375 -5.51 -21.43 -30.51
CA GLN A 375 -6.44 -21.72 -31.60
C GLN A 375 -6.30 -20.59 -32.61
N GLN A 376 -5.14 -20.54 -33.25
CA GLN A 376 -5.08 -19.98 -34.60
C GLN A 376 -5.82 -21.02 -35.46
N PRO A 377 -7.04 -20.75 -35.96
CA PRO A 377 -7.72 -21.70 -36.83
C PRO A 377 -6.81 -21.91 -38.04
N ASP A 378 -6.44 -23.16 -38.29
CA ASP A 378 -5.75 -23.56 -39.50
C ASP A 378 -6.51 -22.98 -40.69
N ALA A 379 -5.91 -21.98 -41.33
CA ALA A 379 -6.34 -21.49 -42.63
C ALA A 379 -5.98 -22.56 -43.67
N HIS A 380 -6.75 -23.64 -43.68
CA HIS A 380 -6.75 -24.66 -44.71
C HIS A 380 -8.13 -24.72 -45.38
N GLY A 381 -8.16 -24.31 -46.64
CA GLY A 381 -9.31 -24.37 -47.55
C GLY A 381 -9.81 -22.97 -47.90
N ALA A 382 -9.80 -22.47 -49.13
CA ALA A 382 -9.79 -23.15 -50.41
C ALA A 382 -9.17 -22.24 -51.50
N ARG A 383 -8.14 -22.71 -52.19
CA ARG A 383 -7.82 -22.27 -53.56
C ARG A 383 -8.69 -23.09 -54.49
N GLN A 384 -9.86 -22.55 -54.87
CA GLN A 384 -10.58 -23.06 -56.03
C GLN A 384 -9.80 -22.67 -57.28
N SER A 385 -9.32 -23.67 -58.01
CA SER A 385 -8.76 -23.51 -59.35
C SER A 385 -9.91 -23.28 -60.34
N PRO A 386 -9.87 -22.24 -61.20
CA PRO A 386 -10.81 -22.15 -62.31
C PRO A 386 -10.44 -23.17 -63.38
N LEU A 387 -11.36 -24.12 -63.59
CA LEU A 387 -11.40 -25.00 -64.75
C LEU A 387 -11.55 -24.17 -66.02
N ASN A 388 -10.59 -24.35 -66.91
CA ASN A 388 -10.58 -23.90 -68.29
C ASN A 388 -11.41 -24.90 -69.13
N PRO A 389 -12.32 -24.44 -70.01
CA PRO A 389 -12.67 -25.22 -71.19
C PRO A 389 -12.37 -24.43 -72.46
N SER A 390 -11.48 -25.03 -73.25
CA SER A 390 -11.17 -24.71 -74.63
C SER A 390 -12.26 -25.20 -75.60
N HIS A 391 -12.60 -24.36 -76.58
CA HIS A 391 -13.07 -24.62 -77.95
C HIS A 391 -14.34 -25.46 -78.20
N ALA A 392 -15.35 -24.82 -78.82
CA ALA A 392 -15.78 -25.07 -80.20
C ALA A 392 -16.64 -23.90 -80.70
#